data_AF-A0A142BHC9-F1
#
_entry.id   AF-A0A142BHC9-F1
#
_cell.length_a   1.000
_cell.length_b   1.000
_cell.length_c   1.000
_cell.angle_alpha   90.00
_cell.angle_beta   90.00
_cell.angle_gamma   90.00
#
_symmetry.space_group_name_H-M   'P 1'
#
loop_
_entity.id
_entity.type
_entity.pdbx_description
1 polymer ?
#
loop_
_entity_poly.entity_id
_entity_poly.type
_entity_poly.pdbx_seq_one_letter_code
_entity_poly.pdbx_strand_id
1 'polypeptide(L)'
;MKKTDRKAIKKEIAPAALSSEEAALYLGLSKCDLDQSRISGDLSGLIPPRFIRIGRRVRYRMSDLEQWLNSHDNFTTLAEESSS
;
A
#
# COMPACT_ATOMS: atom_id res chain seq x y z
N MET A 1 -48.23 9.49 0.08
CA MET A 1 -47.08 8.71 0.59
C MET A 1 -45.82 9.17 -0.15
N LYS A 2 -45.10 10.19 0.35
CA LYS A 2 -43.89 10.69 -0.33
C LYS A 2 -42.72 9.78 0.03
N LYS A 3 -42.20 9.02 -0.93
CA LYS A 3 -40.95 8.29 -0.75
C LYS A 3 -39.84 9.35 -0.67
N THR A 4 -39.37 9.61 0.54
CA THR A 4 -38.19 10.43 0.77
C THR A 4 -36.99 9.69 0.21
N ASP A 5 -36.47 10.17 -0.91
CA ASP A 5 -35.17 9.78 -1.45
C ASP A 5 -34.11 9.99 -0.37
N ARG A 6 -33.71 8.89 0.29
CA ARG A 6 -32.47 8.86 1.08
C ARG A 6 -31.31 8.86 0.08
N LYS A 7 -31.11 9.97 -0.63
CA LYS A 7 -29.88 10.21 -1.38
C LYS A 7 -28.77 10.30 -0.33
N ALA A 8 -28.20 9.14 -0.04
CA ALA A 8 -27.23 8.93 1.00
C ALA A 8 -26.10 9.93 0.81
N ILE A 9 -25.76 10.61 1.89
CA ILE A 9 -24.59 11.46 2.01
C ILE A 9 -23.37 10.53 1.90
N LYS A 10 -22.99 10.16 0.68
CA LYS A 10 -21.65 9.65 0.36
C LYS A 10 -20.73 10.86 0.44
N LYS A 11 -20.46 11.34 1.66
CA LYS A 11 -19.23 12.08 1.88
C LYS A 11 -18.13 11.06 1.59
N GLU A 12 -17.31 11.33 0.59
CA GLU A 12 -16.20 10.48 0.20
C GLU A 12 -15.19 10.46 1.35
N ILE A 13 -15.47 9.62 2.34
CA ILE A 13 -14.54 9.35 3.42
C ILE A 13 -13.46 8.52 2.74
N ALA A 14 -12.40 9.20 2.30
CA ALA A 14 -11.20 8.54 1.85
C ALA A 14 -10.79 7.56 2.96
N PRO A 15 -10.65 6.26 2.64
CA PRO A 15 -10.30 5.30 3.66
C PRO A 15 -8.96 5.73 4.26
N ALA A 16 -8.89 5.79 5.59
CA ALA A 16 -7.67 6.20 6.31
C ALA A 16 -6.45 5.29 6.02
N ALA A 17 -6.68 4.13 5.40
CA ALA A 17 -5.67 3.19 4.96
C ALA A 17 -6.12 2.47 3.69
N LEU A 18 -5.17 2.26 2.78
CA LEU A 18 -5.32 1.60 1.49
C LEU A 18 -5.54 0.10 1.68
N SER A 19 -6.33 -0.52 0.81
CA SER A 19 -6.41 -1.97 0.66
C SER A 19 -5.12 -2.53 0.03
N SER A 20 -4.95 -3.86 0.05
CA SER A 20 -3.81 -4.50 -0.62
C SER A 20 -3.77 -4.22 -2.12
N GLU A 21 -4.92 -4.05 -2.76
CA GLU A 21 -5.01 -3.74 -4.20
C GLU A 21 -4.58 -2.30 -4.47
N GLU A 22 -5.06 -1.34 -3.67
CA GLU A 22 -4.66 0.06 -3.78
C GLU A 22 -3.18 0.25 -3.43
N ALA A 23 -2.67 -0.45 -2.42
CA ALA A 23 -1.26 -0.41 -2.05
C ALA A 23 -0.36 -1.01 -3.15
N ALA A 24 -0.79 -2.12 -3.77
CA ALA A 24 -0.07 -2.72 -4.89
C ALA A 24 -0.01 -1.76 -6.08
N LEU A 25 -1.13 -1.12 -6.42
CA LEU A 25 -1.17 -0.08 -7.46
C LEU A 25 -0.29 1.11 -7.11
N TYR A 26 -0.29 1.56 -5.86
CA TYR A 26 0.55 2.66 -5.40
C TYR A 26 2.05 2.35 -5.51
N LEU A 27 2.46 1.12 -5.17
CA LEU A 27 3.85 0.68 -5.22
C LEU A 27 4.29 0.17 -6.61
N GLY A 28 3.38 0.02 -7.58
CA GLY A 28 3.67 -0.59 -8.86
C GLY A 28 3.95 -2.10 -8.79
N LEU A 29 3.42 -2.78 -7.78
CA LEU A 29 3.60 -4.22 -7.55
C LEU A 29 2.30 -5.00 -7.84
N SER A 30 2.38 -6.33 -7.89
CA SER A 30 1.17 -7.14 -7.88
C SER A 30 0.65 -7.32 -6.45
N LYS A 31 -0.67 -7.44 -6.30
CA LYS A 31 -1.29 -7.81 -5.02
C LYS A 31 -0.73 -9.14 -4.50
N CYS A 32 -0.47 -10.10 -5.40
CA CYS A 32 0.10 -11.40 -5.04
C CYS A 32 1.48 -11.24 -4.40
N ASP A 33 2.32 -10.33 -4.86
CA ASP A 33 3.63 -10.06 -4.25
C ASP A 33 3.47 -9.50 -2.83
N LEU A 34 2.54 -8.57 -2.63
CA LEU A 34 2.21 -8.08 -1.28
C LEU A 34 1.60 -9.16 -0.38
N ASP A 35 0.85 -10.09 -0.94
CA ASP A 35 0.26 -11.19 -0.17
C ASP A 35 1.30 -12.24 0.22
N GLN A 36 2.18 -12.62 -0.72
CA GLN A 36 3.29 -13.54 -0.49
C GLN A 36 4.31 -12.96 0.48
N SER A 37 4.66 -11.68 0.32
CA SER A 37 5.64 -11.03 1.20
C SER A 37 5.21 -10.97 2.66
N ARG A 38 3.91 -10.88 2.95
CA ARG A 38 3.41 -11.00 4.34
C ARG A 38 3.58 -12.39 4.94
N ILE A 39 3.72 -13.41 4.10
CA ILE A 39 3.94 -14.80 4.51
C ILE A 39 5.44 -15.10 4.61
N SER A 40 6.20 -14.77 3.56
CA SER A 40 7.65 -15.01 3.49
C SER A 40 8.45 -14.06 4.39
N GLY A 41 7.92 -12.87 4.67
CA GLY A 41 8.67 -11.79 5.30
C GLY A 41 9.66 -11.12 4.35
N ASP A 42 9.57 -11.40 3.05
CA ASP A 42 10.48 -10.93 2.00
C ASP A 42 9.69 -10.37 0.83
N LEU A 43 10.11 -9.23 0.31
CA LEU A 43 9.61 -8.64 -0.91
C LEU A 43 10.80 -8.34 -1.83
N SER A 44 11.19 -9.33 -2.64
CA SER A 44 12.29 -9.22 -3.60
C SER A 44 13.65 -8.93 -2.93
N GLY A 45 13.94 -9.59 -1.81
CA GLY A 45 15.16 -9.38 -1.03
C GLY A 45 15.07 -8.25 -0.01
N LEU A 46 13.91 -7.60 0.10
CA LEU A 46 13.68 -6.44 0.97
C LEU A 46 12.66 -6.77 2.06
N ILE A 47 12.74 -6.08 3.18
CA ILE A 47 11.74 -6.18 4.24
C ILE A 47 10.44 -5.57 3.73
N PRO A 48 9.30 -6.28 3.71
CA PRO A 48 8.04 -5.77 3.17
C PRO A 48 7.47 -4.59 3.95
N PRO A 49 6.61 -3.75 3.33
CA PRO A 49 5.97 -2.63 4.00
C PRO A 49 5.06 -3.11 5.14
N ARG A 50 5.00 -2.30 6.21
CA ARG A 50 4.14 -2.59 7.37
C ARG A 50 2.67 -2.56 6.96
N PHE A 51 1.88 -3.41 7.61
CA PHE A 51 0.44 -3.51 7.37
C PHE A 51 -0.35 -3.59 8.67
N ILE A 52 -1.61 -3.20 8.59
CA ILE A 52 -2.61 -3.30 9.66
C ILE A 52 -3.55 -4.45 9.31
N ARG A 53 -3.69 -5.42 10.22
CA ARG A 53 -4.65 -6.50 10.08
C ARG A 53 -5.89 -6.22 10.91
N ILE A 54 -7.03 -6.07 10.24
CA ILE A 54 -8.34 -5.82 10.83
C ILE A 54 -9.23 -7.03 10.52
N GLY A 55 -9.23 -8.02 11.42
CA GLY A 55 -9.85 -9.31 11.18
C GLY A 55 -9.23 -10.00 9.96
N ARG A 56 -10.04 -10.23 8.92
CA ARG A 56 -9.61 -10.81 7.63
C ARG A 56 -9.07 -9.78 6.63
N ARG A 57 -9.21 -8.49 6.92
CA ARG A 57 -8.83 -7.42 6.00
C ARG A 57 -7.43 -6.93 6.33
N VAL A 58 -6.61 -6.78 5.29
CA VAL A 58 -5.30 -6.13 5.38
C VAL A 58 -5.42 -4.70 4.84
N ARG A 59 -4.78 -3.76 5.53
CA ARG A 59 -4.75 -2.34 5.19
C ARG A 59 -3.36 -1.77 5.34
N TYR A 60 -3.03 -0.78 4.53
CA TYR A 60 -1.74 -0.11 4.50
C TYR A 60 -1.94 1.39 4.74
N ARG A 61 -1.25 1.97 5.70
CA ARG A 61 -1.22 3.44 5.80
C ARG A 61 -0.32 3.97 4.70
N MET A 62 -0.73 5.07 4.09
CA MET A 62 0.10 5.76 3.10
C MET A 62 1.49 6.07 3.66
N SER A 63 1.55 6.55 4.91
CA SER A 63 2.81 6.85 5.59
C SER A 63 3.73 5.64 5.76
N ASP A 64 3.18 4.43 5.91
CA ASP A 64 3.98 3.21 6.06
C ASP A 64 4.53 2.76 4.70
N LEU A 65 3.76 2.94 3.61
CA LEU A 65 4.21 2.68 2.25
C LEU A 65 5.30 3.67 1.83
N GLU A 66 5.13 4.96 2.15
CA GLU A 66 6.12 6.01 1.85
C GLU A 66 7.41 5.81 2.65
N GLN A 67 7.32 5.48 3.94
CA GLN A 67 8.49 5.11 4.74
C GLN A 67 9.22 3.90 4.15
N TRP A 68 8.49 2.91 3.66
CA TRP A 68 9.08 1.76 3.00
C TRP A 68 9.83 2.20 1.74
N LEU A 69 9.21 2.98 0.84
CA LEU A 69 9.89 3.54 -0.34
C LEU A 69 11.16 4.32 0.05
N ASN A 70 11.07 5.18 1.06
CA ASN A 70 12.19 5.98 1.55
C ASN A 70 13.30 5.17 2.23
N SER A 71 13.04 3.92 2.61
CA SER A 71 14.09 3.03 3.15
C SER A 71 14.96 2.38 2.08
N HIS A 72 14.63 2.56 0.80
CA HIS A 72 15.45 2.06 -0.30
C HIS A 72 16.53 3.08 -0.65
N ASP A 73 17.63 2.58 -1.19
CA ASP A 73 18.64 3.42 -1.80
C ASP A 73 18.02 4.24 -2.93
N ASN A 74 18.21 5.56 -2.86
CA ASN A 74 17.72 6.49 -3.86
C ASN A 74 18.92 7.03 -4.63
N PHE A 75 18.99 6.69 -5.90
CA PHE A 75 20.06 7.13 -6.78
C PHE A 75 19.54 8.25 -7.67
N THR A 76 20.33 9.32 -7.81
CA THR A 76 19.94 10.40 -8.72
C THR A 76 20.17 10.00 -10.18
N THR A 77 21.18 9.15 -10.41
CA THR A 77 21.51 8.64 -11.75
C THR A 77 21.92 7.17 -11.70
N LEU A 78 21.72 6.44 -12.80
CA LEU A 78 22.16 5.04 -12.90
C LEU A 78 23.69 4.87 -12.85
N ALA A 79 24.45 5.92 -13.22
CA ALA A 79 25.90 5.92 -13.12
C ALA A 79 26.39 5.87 -11.65
N GLU A 80 25.61 6.41 -10.72
CA GLU A 80 25.89 6.42 -9.28
C GLU A 80 25.75 5.03 -8.67
N GLU A 81 24.69 4.29 -9.03
CA GLU A 81 24.42 2.92 -8.57
C GLU A 81 25.56 1.95 -8.94
N SER A 82 26.02 1.99 -10.20
CA SER A 82 27.05 1.07 -10.71
C SER A 82 28.44 1.29 -10.09
N SER A 83 28.62 2.37 -9.32
CA SER A 83 29.91 2.75 -8.74
C SER A 83 30.06 2.35 -7.26
N SER A 84 29.05 1.70 -6.65
CA SER A 84 29.02 1.31 -5.24
C SER A 84 29.37 -0.17 -4.99
#